data_AF-A5FYU8-F1
#
_entry.id   AF-A5FYU8-F1
#
_cell.length_a   1.000
_cell.length_b   1.000
_cell.length_c   1.000
_cell.angle_alpha   90.00
_cell.angle_beta   90.00
_cell.angle_gamma   90.00
#
_symmetry.space_group_name_H-M   'P 1'
#
loop_
_entity.id
_entity.type
_entity.pdbx_description
1 polymer ?
#
loop_
_entity_poly.entity_id
_entity_poly.type
_entity_poly.pdbx_seq_one_letter_code
_entity_poly.pdbx_strand_id
1 'polypeptide(L)'
;MVQDRSLRTRHRIHEGAVSVLAEGGVAGLTHRAVAAAAGVSLAATTYHFDSKTDLIASASRHLMSGYLDAFARLERRVSAGEATGLARIDDLVTRVVLNALGRERTRSLAWCELILHGGRGAEGRRLAQDWYARLDDIWHAIGENLGFGLDRRAARATIDRAIGLTFLLHPLGLDQEAARDLIEGRLDPAQLGPPAPAPDDAAGPATARQRETRARIVQATIDILVESGAGAVSWAAIAERAGLARSGPAYYFPAIGALLATAQVALFDRAKARYRAGFGAIDPAEIDEMRLVDLTTAIWFREVLEHAREALGHYAVFLRAAQAPGESVALRAAIAATLRDQHGAWRRRLAAMAAAPPHPAGPLAVQAVFVGKLIRAAATGADTALLALAREDFAAAIAGAIRPEKPYAHPKPACQPGPPGLAEQREAPLRGPEP
;
A
#
# COMPACT_ATOMS: atom_id res chain seq x y z
N MET A 1 34.51 11.04 -18.70
CA MET A 1 33.74 10.42 -19.80
C MET A 1 33.35 8.97 -19.55
N VAL A 2 34.29 8.03 -19.27
CA VAL A 2 33.96 6.60 -19.05
C VAL A 2 33.08 6.37 -17.81
N GLN A 3 33.39 7.05 -16.71
CA GLN A 3 32.63 6.96 -15.45
C GLN A 3 31.20 7.50 -15.59
N ASP A 4 31.02 8.60 -16.34
CA ASP A 4 29.70 9.17 -16.65
C ASP A 4 28.84 8.23 -17.52
N ARG A 5 29.44 7.57 -18.53
CA ARG A 5 28.74 6.55 -19.34
C ARG A 5 28.34 5.32 -18.52
N SER A 6 29.20 4.89 -17.59
CA SER A 6 28.92 3.78 -16.67
C SER A 6 27.75 4.12 -15.73
N LEU A 7 27.74 5.33 -15.16
CA LEU A 7 26.64 5.82 -14.31
C LEU A 7 25.32 5.94 -15.08
N ARG A 8 25.34 6.47 -16.30
CA ARG A 8 24.16 6.55 -17.18
C ARG A 8 23.62 5.16 -17.53
N THR A 9 24.49 4.21 -17.83
CA THR A 9 24.08 2.81 -18.09
C THR A 9 23.44 2.20 -16.85
N ARG A 10 24.05 2.38 -15.67
CA ARG A 10 23.51 1.89 -14.41
C ARG A 10 22.13 2.48 -14.10
N HIS A 11 21.94 3.79 -14.32
CA HIS A 11 20.63 4.43 -14.19
C HIS A 11 19.59 3.83 -15.13
N ARG A 12 19.94 3.60 -16.41
CA ARG A 12 19.03 2.92 -17.36
C ARG A 12 18.65 1.52 -16.89
N ILE A 13 19.60 0.77 -16.32
CA ILE A 13 19.35 -0.55 -15.75
C ILE A 13 18.38 -0.46 -14.58
N HIS A 14 18.51 0.55 -13.71
CA HIS A 14 17.55 0.79 -12.62
C HIS A 14 16.15 1.11 -13.13
N GLU A 15 16.00 2.01 -14.11
CA GLU A 15 14.69 2.32 -14.71
C GLU A 15 14.09 1.08 -15.40
N GLY A 16 14.89 0.29 -16.11
CA GLY A 16 14.45 -0.97 -16.70
C GLY A 16 14.01 -1.99 -15.64
N ALA A 17 14.71 -2.06 -14.50
CA ALA A 17 14.32 -2.91 -13.37
C ALA A 17 13.00 -2.46 -12.75
N VAL A 18 12.79 -1.14 -12.60
CA VAL A 18 11.52 -0.56 -12.12
C VAL A 18 10.35 -0.95 -13.04
N SER A 19 10.52 -0.85 -14.36
CA SER A 19 9.49 -1.28 -15.32
C SER A 19 9.16 -2.76 -15.19
N VAL A 20 10.18 -3.64 -15.14
CA VAL A 20 9.96 -5.09 -15.00
C VAL A 20 9.30 -5.45 -13.67
N LEU A 21 9.66 -4.79 -12.57
CA LEU A 21 9.02 -4.98 -11.27
C LEU A 21 7.54 -4.54 -11.29
N ALA A 22 7.24 -3.43 -11.95
CA ALA A 22 5.89 -2.90 -12.06
C ALA A 22 4.96 -3.82 -12.87
N GLU A 23 5.48 -4.55 -13.86
CA GLU A 23 4.70 -5.44 -14.72
C GLU A 23 4.64 -6.89 -14.19
N GLY A 24 5.79 -7.44 -13.81
CA GLY A 24 5.96 -8.87 -13.51
C GLY A 24 6.37 -9.19 -12.08
N GLY A 25 6.50 -8.17 -11.23
CA GLY A 25 7.01 -8.31 -9.86
C GLY A 25 8.45 -8.83 -9.81
N VAL A 26 8.90 -9.25 -8.62
CA VAL A 26 10.24 -9.84 -8.43
C VAL A 26 10.39 -11.15 -9.19
N ALA A 27 9.30 -11.89 -9.39
CA ALA A 27 9.30 -13.13 -10.17
C ALA A 27 9.77 -12.89 -11.61
N GLY A 28 9.24 -11.86 -12.28
CA GLY A 28 9.60 -11.48 -13.65
C GLY A 28 10.98 -10.84 -13.80
N LEU A 29 11.59 -10.37 -12.70
CA LEU A 29 12.88 -9.68 -12.75
C LEU A 29 14.03 -10.65 -13.05
N THR A 30 14.60 -10.52 -14.24
CA THR A 30 15.78 -11.25 -14.72
C THR A 30 16.74 -10.29 -15.44
N HIS A 31 18.03 -10.60 -15.52
CA HIS A 31 19.00 -9.78 -16.25
C HIS A 31 18.59 -9.53 -17.70
N ARG A 32 17.99 -10.54 -18.35
CA ARG A 32 17.53 -10.45 -19.73
C ARG A 32 16.31 -9.53 -19.87
N ALA A 33 15.32 -9.69 -19.00
CA ALA A 33 14.14 -8.81 -19.00
C ALA A 33 14.54 -7.35 -18.74
N VAL A 34 15.42 -7.12 -17.76
CA VAL A 34 15.91 -5.78 -17.43
C VAL A 34 16.76 -5.19 -18.55
N ALA A 35 17.64 -5.98 -19.18
CA ALA A 35 18.43 -5.51 -20.32
C ALA A 35 17.53 -5.03 -21.48
N ALA A 36 16.49 -5.82 -21.79
CA ALA A 36 15.50 -5.47 -22.81
C ALA A 36 14.75 -4.19 -22.45
N ALA A 37 14.19 -4.10 -21.23
CA ALA A 37 13.45 -2.92 -20.77
C ALA A 37 14.31 -1.66 -20.69
N ALA A 38 15.58 -1.79 -20.29
CA ALA A 38 16.53 -0.69 -20.20
C ALA A 38 17.09 -0.27 -21.56
N GLY A 39 16.93 -1.09 -22.61
CA GLY A 39 17.54 -0.90 -23.94
C GLY A 39 19.08 -1.01 -23.92
N VAL A 40 19.63 -1.89 -23.09
CA VAL A 40 21.08 -2.14 -22.96
C VAL A 40 21.40 -3.60 -23.30
N SER A 41 22.68 -3.94 -23.48
CA SER A 41 23.09 -5.33 -23.71
C SER A 41 22.94 -6.17 -22.44
N LEU A 42 22.72 -7.48 -22.60
CA LEU A 42 22.76 -8.42 -21.47
C LEU A 42 24.12 -8.38 -20.74
N ALA A 43 25.21 -8.25 -21.49
CA ALA A 43 26.56 -8.12 -20.93
C ALA A 43 26.69 -6.89 -20.02
N ALA A 44 25.99 -5.78 -20.32
CA ALA A 44 26.01 -4.60 -19.47
C ALA A 44 25.31 -4.86 -18.12
N THR A 45 24.18 -5.57 -18.11
CA THR A 45 23.49 -5.88 -16.84
C THR A 45 24.30 -6.83 -15.98
N THR A 46 24.95 -7.84 -16.57
CA THR A 46 25.82 -8.78 -15.85
C THR A 46 27.17 -8.16 -15.46
N TYR A 47 27.63 -7.12 -16.13
CA TYR A 47 28.81 -6.35 -15.73
C TYR A 47 28.54 -5.46 -14.50
N HIS A 48 27.33 -4.90 -14.40
CA HIS A 48 26.98 -4.00 -13.30
C HIS A 48 26.44 -4.72 -12.05
N PHE A 49 25.92 -5.94 -12.22
CA PHE A 49 25.29 -6.71 -11.15
C PHE A 49 25.63 -8.19 -11.32
N ASP A 50 26.23 -8.77 -10.29
CA ASP A 50 26.70 -10.17 -10.33
C ASP A 50 25.54 -11.16 -10.20
N SER A 51 24.47 -10.76 -9.52
CA SER A 51 23.29 -11.60 -9.30
C SER A 51 21.97 -10.85 -9.39
N LYS A 52 20.88 -11.63 -9.51
CA LYS A 52 19.50 -11.13 -9.38
C LYS A 52 19.28 -10.45 -8.03
N THR A 53 19.85 -10.99 -6.95
CA THR A 53 19.73 -10.41 -5.60
C THR A 53 20.40 -9.04 -5.53
N ASP A 54 21.59 -8.88 -6.12
CA ASP A 54 22.31 -7.60 -6.16
C ASP A 54 21.54 -6.56 -6.98
N LEU A 55 20.95 -6.98 -8.10
CA LEU A 55 20.10 -6.13 -8.93
C LEU A 55 18.85 -5.67 -8.16
N ILE A 56 18.17 -6.57 -7.45
CA ILE A 56 17.00 -6.23 -6.60
C ILE A 56 17.43 -5.24 -5.52
N ALA A 57 18.46 -5.56 -4.74
CA ALA A 57 18.91 -4.70 -3.64
C ALA A 57 19.32 -3.31 -4.14
N SER A 58 20.01 -3.23 -5.28
CA SER A 58 20.37 -1.94 -5.88
C SER A 58 19.18 -1.18 -6.44
N ALA A 59 18.21 -1.85 -7.08
CA ALA A 59 16.99 -1.23 -7.59
C ALA A 59 16.12 -0.71 -6.43
N SER A 60 16.01 -1.46 -5.34
CA SER A 60 15.33 -1.02 -4.11
C SER A 60 15.95 0.26 -3.55
N ARG A 61 17.27 0.28 -3.35
CA ARG A 61 17.97 1.49 -2.87
C ARG A 61 17.73 2.69 -3.78
N HIS A 62 17.83 2.49 -5.09
CA HIS A 62 17.61 3.55 -6.08
C HIS A 62 16.17 4.11 -6.00
N LEU A 63 15.17 3.24 -6.08
CA LEU A 63 13.76 3.63 -6.08
C LEU A 63 13.37 4.32 -4.76
N MET A 64 13.77 3.73 -3.63
CA MET A 64 13.50 4.26 -2.29
C MET A 64 14.18 5.62 -2.06
N SER A 65 15.43 5.79 -2.51
CA SER A 65 16.12 7.09 -2.48
C SER A 65 15.37 8.12 -3.32
N GLY A 66 14.89 7.75 -4.50
CA GLY A 66 14.11 8.64 -5.36
C GLY A 66 12.85 9.19 -4.68
N TYR A 67 12.13 8.36 -3.91
CA TYR A 67 11.01 8.80 -3.09
C TYR A 67 11.45 9.76 -1.97
N LEU A 68 12.50 9.42 -1.22
CA LEU A 68 13.02 10.28 -0.15
C LEU A 68 13.45 11.64 -0.70
N ASP A 69 14.13 11.67 -1.85
CA ASP A 69 14.57 12.90 -2.50
C ASP A 69 13.39 13.76 -2.96
N ALA A 70 12.31 13.13 -3.44
CA ALA A 70 11.09 13.83 -3.83
C ALA A 70 10.39 14.49 -2.63
N PHE A 71 10.28 13.79 -1.51
CA PHE A 71 9.71 14.35 -0.28
C PHE A 71 10.62 15.41 0.35
N ALA A 72 11.94 15.20 0.36
CA ALA A 72 12.89 16.20 0.84
C ALA A 72 12.87 17.48 -0.04
N ARG A 73 12.64 17.35 -1.35
CA ARG A 73 12.39 18.53 -2.21
C ARG A 73 11.11 19.26 -1.82
N LEU A 74 10.03 18.54 -1.53
CA LEU A 74 8.79 19.17 -1.07
C LEU A 74 9.00 19.89 0.26
N GLU A 75 9.67 19.23 1.21
CA GLU A 75 10.02 19.81 2.51
C GLU A 75 10.78 21.13 2.35
N ARG A 76 11.84 21.17 1.53
CA ARG A 76 12.60 22.41 1.26
C ARG A 76 11.74 23.53 0.68
N ARG A 77 10.82 23.20 -0.23
CA ARG A 77 9.90 24.18 -0.84
C ARG A 77 8.93 24.75 0.19
N VAL A 78 8.40 23.89 1.07
CA VAL A 78 7.54 24.29 2.19
C VAL A 78 8.33 25.20 3.15
N SER A 79 9.54 24.80 3.54
CA SER A 79 10.42 25.59 4.41
C SER A 79 10.76 26.97 3.82
N ALA A 80 10.92 27.05 2.50
CA ALA A 80 11.12 28.30 1.76
C ALA A 80 9.84 29.16 1.59
N GLY A 81 8.70 28.72 2.13
CA GLY A 81 7.43 29.45 2.02
C GLY A 81 6.78 29.41 0.63
N GLU A 82 7.18 28.49 -0.25
CA GLU A 82 6.58 28.36 -1.57
C GLU A 82 5.11 27.89 -1.48
N ALA A 83 4.26 28.41 -2.35
CA ALA A 83 2.88 27.94 -2.48
C ALA A 83 2.86 26.48 -2.98
N THR A 84 2.60 25.52 -2.09
CA THR A 84 2.56 24.09 -2.42
C THR A 84 1.16 23.55 -2.71
N GLY A 85 0.12 24.34 -2.38
CA GLY A 85 -1.29 23.95 -2.49
C GLY A 85 -1.76 22.98 -1.40
N LEU A 86 -1.01 22.84 -0.30
CA LEU A 86 -1.34 21.99 0.82
C LEU A 86 -1.94 22.84 1.95
N ALA A 87 -3.24 22.70 2.21
CA ALA A 87 -3.92 23.41 3.31
C ALA A 87 -3.97 22.56 4.59
N ARG A 88 -3.86 21.24 4.46
CA ARG A 88 -3.84 20.25 5.54
C ARG A 88 -2.96 19.07 5.18
N ILE A 89 -2.54 18.29 6.19
CA ILE A 89 -1.73 17.08 5.97
C ILE A 89 -2.45 16.03 5.10
N ASP A 90 -3.78 15.95 5.18
CA ASP A 90 -4.57 15.08 4.31
C ASP A 90 -4.44 15.42 2.83
N ASP A 91 -4.18 16.69 2.46
CA ASP A 91 -3.96 17.06 1.06
C ASP A 91 -2.65 16.44 0.54
N LEU A 92 -1.65 16.29 1.40
CA LEU A 92 -0.42 15.57 1.09
C LEU A 92 -0.72 14.07 0.88
N VAL A 93 -1.51 13.45 1.76
CA VAL A 93 -1.93 12.06 1.61
C VAL A 93 -2.64 11.85 0.28
N THR A 94 -3.66 12.65 -0.02
CA THR A 94 -4.39 12.58 -1.28
C THR A 94 -3.45 12.79 -2.46
N ARG A 95 -2.59 13.80 -2.44
CA ARG A 95 -1.62 14.06 -3.51
C ARG A 95 -0.68 12.88 -3.74
N VAL A 96 -0.14 12.27 -2.68
CA VAL A 96 0.76 11.11 -2.77
C VAL A 96 0.05 9.93 -3.41
N VAL A 97 -1.14 9.58 -2.91
CA VAL A 97 -1.93 8.46 -3.41
C VAL A 97 -2.35 8.69 -4.86
N LEU A 98 -2.82 9.87 -5.22
CA LEU A 98 -3.20 10.17 -6.60
C LEU A 98 -2.00 10.09 -7.55
N ASN A 99 -0.82 10.57 -7.16
CA ASN A 99 0.38 10.42 -7.97
C ASN A 99 0.74 8.94 -8.16
N ALA A 100 0.66 8.16 -7.08
CA ALA A 100 0.91 6.72 -7.09
C ALA A 100 -0.08 5.96 -7.98
N LEU A 101 -1.33 6.39 -8.09
CA LEU A 101 -2.33 5.75 -8.96
C LEU A 101 -2.26 6.22 -10.42
N GLY A 102 -1.76 7.45 -10.67
CA GLY A 102 -1.64 8.06 -11.98
C GLY A 102 -0.20 8.10 -12.50
N ARG A 103 0.40 9.30 -12.55
CA ARG A 103 1.68 9.51 -13.27
C ARG A 103 2.87 8.70 -12.73
N GLU A 104 2.88 8.34 -11.45
CA GLU A 104 3.94 7.53 -10.82
C GLU A 104 3.56 6.05 -10.69
N ARG A 105 2.51 5.59 -11.40
CA ARG A 105 1.96 4.22 -11.25
C ARG A 105 3.02 3.14 -11.35
N THR A 106 3.90 3.21 -12.35
CA THR A 106 4.97 2.22 -12.55
C THR A 106 5.90 2.16 -11.33
N ARG A 107 6.38 3.32 -10.86
CA ARG A 107 7.26 3.41 -9.69
C ARG A 107 6.57 2.96 -8.41
N SER A 108 5.28 3.29 -8.25
CA SER A 108 4.49 2.89 -7.09
C SER A 108 4.28 1.37 -7.03
N LEU A 109 3.92 0.74 -8.15
CA LEU A 109 3.78 -0.72 -8.23
C LEU A 109 5.12 -1.42 -7.96
N ALA A 110 6.23 -0.90 -8.50
CA ALA A 110 7.56 -1.42 -8.22
C ALA A 110 7.93 -1.27 -6.73
N TRP A 111 7.60 -0.14 -6.10
CA TRP A 111 7.84 0.08 -4.67
C TRP A 111 7.00 -0.88 -3.82
N CYS A 112 5.72 -1.04 -4.12
CA CYS A 112 4.84 -1.99 -3.44
C CYS A 112 5.39 -3.43 -3.55
N GLU A 113 5.86 -3.82 -4.73
CA GLU A 113 6.48 -5.14 -4.90
C GLU A 113 7.73 -5.31 -4.04
N LEU A 114 8.61 -4.31 -4.04
CA LEU A 114 9.88 -4.36 -3.32
C LEU A 114 9.71 -4.30 -1.80
N ILE A 115 8.77 -3.50 -1.28
CA ILE A 115 8.50 -3.43 0.16
C ILE A 115 7.92 -4.76 0.68
N LEU A 116 7.05 -5.41 -0.11
CA LEU A 116 6.53 -6.73 0.23
C LEU A 116 7.61 -7.80 0.14
N HIS A 117 8.43 -7.79 -0.91
CA HIS A 117 9.52 -8.75 -1.09
C HIS A 117 10.57 -8.61 0.03
N GLY A 118 10.98 -7.37 0.33
CA GLY A 118 12.00 -7.06 1.32
C GLY A 118 11.67 -7.55 2.73
N GLY A 119 10.39 -7.52 3.12
CA GLY A 119 9.94 -8.03 4.43
C GLY A 119 10.27 -9.50 4.71
N ARG A 120 10.51 -10.31 3.66
CA ARG A 120 10.79 -11.75 3.77
C ARG A 120 12.22 -12.04 4.24
N GLY A 121 13.17 -11.13 4.05
CA GLY A 121 14.60 -11.32 4.36
C GLY A 121 15.17 -10.27 5.30
N ALA A 122 16.26 -10.60 6.01
CA ALA A 122 16.87 -9.68 6.98
C ALA A 122 17.46 -8.41 6.32
N GLU A 123 18.07 -8.53 5.14
CA GLU A 123 18.59 -7.37 4.41
C GLU A 123 17.47 -6.42 3.95
N GLY A 124 16.40 -6.98 3.37
CA GLY A 124 15.25 -6.18 2.95
C GLY A 124 14.55 -5.48 4.13
N ARG A 125 14.43 -6.16 5.28
CA ARG A 125 13.90 -5.54 6.51
C ARG A 125 14.74 -4.36 6.98
N ARG A 126 16.07 -4.47 6.99
CA ARG A 126 16.96 -3.35 7.34
C ARG A 126 16.80 -2.18 6.39
N LEU A 127 16.74 -2.46 5.08
CA LEU A 127 16.51 -1.42 4.08
C LEU A 127 15.16 -0.71 4.29
N ALA A 128 14.10 -1.45 4.62
CA ALA A 128 12.79 -0.89 4.94
C ALA A 128 12.83 -0.04 6.22
N GLN A 129 13.49 -0.51 7.28
CA GLN A 129 13.67 0.23 8.53
C GLN A 129 14.34 1.58 8.28
N ASP A 130 15.48 1.58 7.57
CA ASP A 130 16.24 2.80 7.25
C ASP A 130 15.40 3.78 6.41
N TRP A 131 14.65 3.26 5.43
CA TRP A 131 13.79 4.08 4.59
C TRP A 131 12.64 4.70 5.37
N TYR A 132 11.94 3.93 6.20
CA TYR A 132 10.85 4.43 7.03
C TYR A 132 11.34 5.47 8.04
N ALA A 133 12.48 5.25 8.70
CA ALA A 133 13.05 6.21 9.63
C ALA A 133 13.29 7.57 8.96
N ARG A 134 13.91 7.58 7.77
CA ARG A 134 14.13 8.80 6.99
C ARG A 134 12.83 9.43 6.50
N LEU A 135 11.85 8.62 6.08
CA LEU A 135 10.56 9.11 5.62
C LEU A 135 9.77 9.78 6.76
N ASP A 136 9.80 9.18 7.96
CA ASP A 136 9.18 9.71 9.17
C ASP A 136 9.74 11.10 9.52
N ASP A 137 11.07 11.27 9.48
CA ASP A 137 11.72 12.56 9.72
C ASP A 137 11.31 13.62 8.70
N ILE A 138 11.27 13.26 7.40
CA ILE A 138 10.88 14.20 6.34
C ILE A 138 9.41 14.62 6.48
N TRP A 139 8.49 13.69 6.72
CA TRP A 139 7.07 14.03 6.83
C TRP A 139 6.75 14.81 8.09
N HIS A 140 7.45 14.53 9.20
CA HIS A 140 7.35 15.33 10.40
C HIS A 140 7.81 16.78 10.12
N ALA A 141 8.97 16.97 9.48
CA ALA A 141 9.45 18.31 9.11
C ALA A 141 8.49 19.05 8.16
N ILE A 142 7.87 18.37 7.19
CA ILE A 142 6.83 18.96 6.35
C ILE A 142 5.64 19.45 7.20
N GLY A 143 5.18 18.63 8.14
CA GLY A 143 4.07 18.98 9.03
C GLY A 143 4.39 20.17 9.95
N GLU A 144 5.61 20.22 10.50
CA GLU A 144 6.09 21.34 11.31
C GLU A 144 6.16 22.63 10.50
N ASN A 145 6.78 22.59 9.31
CA ASN A 145 6.95 23.78 8.46
C ASN A 145 5.63 24.32 7.90
N LEU A 146 4.60 23.47 7.76
CA LEU A 146 3.25 23.91 7.40
C LEU A 146 2.48 24.51 8.60
N GLY A 147 3.04 24.47 9.80
CA GLY A 147 2.39 24.97 11.02
C GLY A 147 1.26 24.06 11.50
N PHE A 148 1.21 22.81 11.05
CA PHE A 148 0.17 21.87 11.40
C PHE A 148 0.43 21.14 12.72
N GLY A 149 1.35 21.57 13.59
CA GLY A 149 1.54 20.98 14.93
C GLY A 149 1.60 19.44 14.99
N LEU A 150 2.07 18.81 13.91
CA LEU A 150 2.00 17.37 13.69
C LEU A 150 3.17 16.69 14.41
N ASP A 151 2.89 16.00 15.52
CA ASP A 151 3.91 15.25 16.23
C ASP A 151 4.45 14.07 15.39
N ARG A 152 5.58 13.49 15.82
CA ARG A 152 6.23 12.38 15.10
C ARG A 152 5.34 11.13 14.96
N ARG A 153 4.46 10.88 15.94
CA ARG A 153 3.55 9.73 15.91
C ARG A 153 2.46 9.95 14.86
N ALA A 154 1.85 11.13 14.84
CA ALA A 154 0.86 11.53 13.85
C ALA A 154 1.46 11.54 12.42
N ALA A 155 2.72 11.97 12.26
CA ALA A 155 3.44 11.85 10.99
C ALA A 155 3.53 10.41 10.49
N ARG A 156 3.94 9.48 11.36
CA ARG A 156 3.99 8.04 11.06
C ARG A 156 2.64 7.48 10.66
N ALA A 157 1.59 7.76 11.44
CA ALA A 157 0.24 7.32 11.14
C ALA A 157 -0.29 7.87 9.81
N THR A 158 0.12 9.09 9.45
CA THR A 158 -0.22 9.72 8.16
C THR A 158 0.49 9.03 6.99
N ILE A 159 1.77 8.69 7.13
CA ILE A 159 2.50 7.86 6.15
C ILE A 159 1.80 6.51 5.99
N ASP A 160 1.46 5.85 7.10
CA ASP A 160 0.80 4.55 7.09
C ASP A 160 -0.54 4.64 6.34
N ARG A 161 -1.34 5.67 6.60
CA ARG A 161 -2.59 5.91 5.86
C ARG A 161 -2.35 6.06 4.35
N ALA A 162 -1.33 6.81 3.92
CA ALA A 162 -1.01 6.95 2.50
C ALA A 162 -0.60 5.61 1.86
N ILE A 163 0.20 4.81 2.57
CA ILE A 163 0.60 3.46 2.12
C ILE A 163 -0.61 2.54 2.04
N GLY A 164 -1.46 2.52 3.08
CA GLY A 164 -2.65 1.68 3.10
C GLY A 164 -3.63 2.03 1.98
N LEU A 165 -3.88 3.33 1.74
CA LEU A 165 -4.67 3.77 0.58
C LEU A 165 -4.04 3.31 -0.73
N THR A 166 -2.71 3.40 -0.88
CA THR A 166 -2.00 2.94 -2.07
C THR A 166 -2.24 1.45 -2.34
N PHE A 167 -2.13 0.60 -1.30
CA PHE A 167 -2.39 -0.84 -1.40
C PHE A 167 -3.87 -1.18 -1.63
N LEU A 168 -4.80 -0.44 -1.03
CA LEU A 168 -6.24 -0.65 -1.20
C LEU A 168 -6.74 -0.22 -2.58
N LEU A 169 -6.17 0.83 -3.18
CA LEU A 169 -6.71 1.45 -4.39
C LEU A 169 -6.02 1.02 -5.69
N HIS A 170 -4.73 0.67 -5.67
CA HIS A 170 -4.04 0.10 -6.84
C HIS A 170 -4.80 -1.05 -7.53
N PRO A 171 -5.29 -2.09 -6.81
CA PRO A 171 -5.96 -3.24 -7.42
C PRO A 171 -7.27 -2.87 -8.13
N LEU A 172 -7.92 -1.78 -7.70
CA LEU A 172 -9.23 -1.37 -8.21
C LEU A 172 -9.15 -0.77 -9.62
N GLY A 173 -7.98 -0.28 -10.03
CA GLY A 173 -7.79 0.31 -11.36
C GLY A 173 -8.66 1.56 -11.59
N LEU A 174 -8.93 2.33 -10.52
CA LEU A 174 -9.67 3.59 -10.61
C LEU A 174 -8.83 4.65 -11.32
N ASP A 175 -9.50 5.57 -12.02
CA ASP A 175 -8.88 6.83 -12.41
C ASP A 175 -8.63 7.73 -11.18
N GLN A 176 -7.92 8.84 -11.39
CA GLN A 176 -7.54 9.75 -10.31
C GLN A 176 -8.73 10.51 -9.73
N GLU A 177 -9.81 10.72 -10.49
CA GLU A 177 -10.98 11.45 -10.02
C GLU A 177 -11.83 10.57 -9.10
N ALA A 178 -12.16 9.36 -9.55
CA ALA A 178 -12.85 8.36 -8.73
C ALA A 178 -12.05 7.99 -7.47
N ALA A 179 -10.72 7.88 -7.58
CA ALA A 179 -9.86 7.66 -6.41
C ALA A 179 -9.92 8.84 -5.43
N ARG A 180 -9.89 10.08 -5.93
CA ARG A 180 -10.02 11.28 -5.09
C ARG A 180 -11.38 11.29 -4.38
N ASP A 181 -12.45 11.04 -5.12
CA ASP A 181 -13.80 11.03 -4.58
C ASP A 181 -13.98 9.95 -3.50
N LEU A 182 -13.35 8.80 -3.66
CA LEU A 182 -13.35 7.76 -2.64
C LEU A 182 -12.59 8.19 -1.38
N ILE A 183 -11.42 8.82 -1.53
CA ILE A 183 -10.59 9.31 -0.41
C ILE A 183 -11.29 10.44 0.34
N GLU A 184 -11.99 11.31 -0.38
CA GLU A 184 -12.69 12.48 0.16
C GLU A 184 -14.13 12.13 0.60
N GLY A 185 -14.61 10.90 0.33
CA GLY A 185 -15.93 10.42 0.74
C GLY A 185 -17.09 10.91 -0.14
N ARG A 186 -16.80 11.43 -1.33
CA ARG A 186 -17.81 11.79 -2.35
C ARG A 186 -18.33 10.59 -3.13
N LEU A 187 -17.55 9.50 -3.21
CA LEU A 187 -17.95 8.24 -3.83
C LEU A 187 -18.15 7.17 -2.74
N ASP A 188 -19.33 6.56 -2.68
CA ASP A 188 -19.56 5.43 -1.77
C ASP A 188 -18.91 4.18 -2.39
N PRO A 189 -18.04 3.46 -1.66
CA PRO A 189 -17.49 2.20 -2.14
C PRO A 189 -18.56 1.19 -2.61
N ALA A 190 -19.79 1.26 -2.10
CA ALA A 190 -20.94 0.48 -2.56
C ALA A 190 -21.16 0.55 -4.08
N GLN A 191 -20.74 1.65 -4.72
CA GLN A 191 -20.88 1.92 -6.15
C GLN A 191 -19.73 1.33 -7.00
N LEU A 192 -18.73 0.71 -6.37
CA LEU A 192 -17.52 0.19 -7.07
C LEU A 192 -17.78 -1.13 -7.81
N GLY A 193 -18.09 -1.07 -9.11
CA GLY A 193 -18.09 -2.25 -9.98
C GLY A 193 -19.12 -3.35 -9.60
N PRO A 194 -19.18 -4.45 -10.36
CA PRO A 194 -20.18 -5.48 -10.13
C PRO A 194 -19.97 -6.22 -8.80
N PRO A 195 -21.01 -6.88 -8.25
CA PRO A 195 -20.86 -7.83 -7.14
C PRO A 195 -19.81 -8.89 -7.49
N ALA A 196 -19.13 -9.42 -6.47
CA ALA A 196 -18.22 -10.53 -6.69
C ALA A 196 -18.99 -11.67 -7.38
N PRO A 197 -18.39 -12.33 -8.39
CA PRO A 197 -18.98 -13.54 -8.93
C PRO A 197 -19.21 -14.54 -7.78
N ALA A 198 -20.34 -15.24 -7.81
CA ALA A 198 -20.58 -16.33 -6.88
C ALA A 198 -19.39 -17.32 -6.97
N PRO A 199 -18.98 -17.96 -5.85
CA PRO A 199 -18.05 -19.07 -5.93
C PRO A 199 -18.56 -20.04 -6.99
N ASP A 200 -17.71 -20.36 -7.95
CA ASP A 200 -18.09 -21.28 -9.00
C ASP A 200 -18.26 -22.66 -8.34
N ASP A 201 -19.51 -23.04 -8.04
CA ASP A 201 -19.91 -24.37 -7.56
C ASP A 201 -19.77 -25.43 -8.68
N ALA A 202 -18.94 -25.17 -9.69
CA ALA A 202 -18.58 -26.09 -10.75
C ALA A 202 -17.50 -27.08 -10.30
N ALA A 203 -17.68 -27.71 -9.14
CA ALA A 203 -17.09 -29.01 -8.92
C ALA A 203 -18.03 -30.03 -9.56
N GLY A 204 -17.73 -30.45 -10.80
CA GLY A 204 -18.31 -31.67 -11.37
C GLY A 204 -18.07 -32.88 -10.44
N PRO A 205 -18.51 -34.09 -10.82
CA PRO A 205 -18.42 -35.29 -9.97
C PRO A 205 -16.97 -35.79 -9.80
N ALA A 206 -16.14 -35.01 -9.10
CA ALA A 206 -14.82 -35.41 -8.64
C ALA A 206 -14.98 -36.29 -7.40
N THR A 207 -14.14 -37.31 -7.27
CA THR A 207 -14.13 -38.13 -6.07
C THR A 207 -13.63 -37.31 -4.86
N ALA A 208 -14.03 -37.67 -3.64
CA ALA A 208 -13.56 -36.99 -2.42
C ALA A 208 -12.02 -36.95 -2.34
N ARG A 209 -11.36 -38.05 -2.74
CA ARG A 209 -9.90 -38.18 -2.81
C ARG A 209 -9.25 -37.22 -3.82
N GLN A 210 -9.92 -36.99 -4.96
CA GLN A 210 -9.45 -36.03 -5.97
C GLN A 210 -9.55 -34.59 -5.46
N ARG A 211 -10.65 -34.23 -4.77
CA ARG A 211 -10.81 -32.91 -4.12
C ARG A 211 -9.75 -32.68 -3.04
N GLU A 212 -9.52 -33.67 -2.19
CA GLU A 212 -8.50 -33.61 -1.13
C GLU A 212 -7.09 -33.40 -1.71
N THR A 213 -6.74 -34.15 -2.75
CA THR A 213 -5.42 -33.99 -3.41
C THR A 213 -5.28 -32.63 -4.08
N ARG A 214 -6.35 -32.15 -4.75
CA ARG A 214 -6.38 -30.79 -5.30
C ARG A 214 -6.18 -29.72 -4.21
N ALA A 215 -6.84 -29.86 -3.06
CA ALA A 215 -6.69 -28.95 -1.92
C ALA A 215 -5.25 -28.95 -1.37
N ARG A 216 -4.61 -30.13 -1.25
CA ARG A 216 -3.19 -30.23 -0.83
C ARG A 216 -2.25 -29.52 -1.80
N ILE A 217 -2.48 -29.63 -3.10
CA ILE A 217 -1.69 -28.93 -4.13
C ILE A 217 -1.86 -27.41 -4.01
N VAL A 218 -3.10 -26.94 -3.79
CA VAL A 218 -3.38 -25.51 -3.56
C VAL A 218 -2.70 -25.02 -2.28
N GLN A 219 -2.79 -25.76 -1.18
CA GLN A 219 -2.15 -25.40 0.09
C GLN A 219 -0.63 -25.32 -0.04
N ALA A 220 0.00 -26.33 -0.67
CA ALA A 220 1.43 -26.33 -0.95
C ALA A 220 1.85 -25.10 -1.78
N THR A 221 1.01 -24.69 -2.74
CA THR A 221 1.25 -23.49 -3.55
C THR A 221 1.16 -22.22 -2.70
N ILE A 222 0.16 -22.11 -1.82
CA ILE A 222 0.01 -20.99 -0.88
C ILE A 222 1.22 -20.90 0.04
N ASP A 223 1.69 -22.02 0.59
CA ASP A 223 2.83 -22.03 1.52
C ASP A 223 4.10 -21.51 0.83
N ILE A 224 4.37 -21.95 -0.40
CA ILE A 224 5.50 -21.44 -1.20
C ILE A 224 5.34 -19.95 -1.49
N LEU A 225 4.13 -19.49 -1.84
CA LEU A 225 3.85 -18.06 -2.10
C LEU A 225 4.08 -17.18 -0.88
N VAL A 226 3.63 -17.64 0.29
CA VAL A 226 3.76 -16.93 1.56
C VAL A 226 5.22 -16.88 2.00
N GLU A 227 5.93 -18.00 1.92
CA GLU A 227 7.33 -18.11 2.34
C GLU A 227 8.30 -17.39 1.39
N SER A 228 8.15 -17.61 0.09
CA SER A 228 9.18 -17.29 -0.91
C SER A 228 8.69 -16.40 -2.05
N GLY A 229 7.39 -16.13 -2.12
CA GLY A 229 6.78 -15.31 -3.17
C GLY A 229 6.51 -16.07 -4.48
N ALA A 230 5.89 -15.39 -5.44
CA ALA A 230 5.43 -16.00 -6.69
C ALA A 230 6.55 -16.59 -7.55
N GLY A 231 7.76 -16.04 -7.48
CA GLY A 231 8.90 -16.51 -8.28
C GLY A 231 9.43 -17.89 -7.88
N ALA A 232 9.12 -18.36 -6.66
CA ALA A 232 9.54 -19.68 -6.18
C ALA A 232 8.56 -20.80 -6.56
N VAL A 233 7.38 -20.46 -7.08
CA VAL A 233 6.35 -21.44 -7.43
C VAL A 233 6.75 -22.18 -8.71
N SER A 234 7.01 -23.47 -8.57
CA SER A 234 7.32 -24.38 -9.67
C SER A 234 6.67 -25.74 -9.45
N TRP A 235 6.42 -26.51 -10.51
CA TRP A 235 5.85 -27.85 -10.39
C TRP A 235 6.67 -28.75 -9.47
N ALA A 236 8.00 -28.65 -9.53
CA ALA A 236 8.90 -29.41 -8.67
C ALA A 236 8.72 -29.04 -7.20
N ALA A 237 8.75 -27.74 -6.87
CA ALA A 237 8.58 -27.27 -5.50
C ALA A 237 7.19 -27.62 -4.93
N ILE A 238 6.13 -27.50 -5.76
CA ILE A 238 4.77 -27.85 -5.37
C ILE A 238 4.65 -29.35 -5.09
N ALA A 239 5.19 -30.20 -5.97
CA ALA A 239 5.13 -31.65 -5.81
C ALA A 239 5.85 -32.10 -4.53
N GLU A 240 7.06 -31.58 -4.30
CA GLU A 240 7.84 -31.84 -3.10
C GLU A 240 7.06 -31.43 -1.84
N ARG A 241 6.53 -30.21 -1.80
CA ARG A 241 5.78 -29.69 -0.65
C ARG A 241 4.47 -30.44 -0.40
N ALA A 242 3.78 -30.86 -1.46
CA ALA A 242 2.53 -31.61 -1.37
C ALA A 242 2.73 -33.11 -1.08
N GLY A 243 3.98 -33.60 -1.02
CA GLY A 243 4.29 -35.02 -0.86
C GLY A 243 3.83 -35.87 -2.06
N LEU A 244 3.90 -35.31 -3.27
CA LEU A 244 3.48 -35.94 -4.52
C LEU A 244 4.69 -36.26 -5.40
N ALA A 245 4.51 -37.20 -6.33
CA ALA A 245 5.47 -37.38 -7.42
C ALA A 245 5.60 -36.09 -8.25
N ARG A 246 6.77 -35.86 -8.87
CA ARG A 246 7.10 -34.62 -9.59
C ARG A 246 6.09 -34.22 -10.67
N SER A 247 5.45 -35.18 -11.34
CA SER A 247 4.41 -34.96 -12.34
C SER A 247 2.98 -34.88 -11.78
N GLY A 248 2.80 -35.19 -10.49
CA GLY A 248 1.49 -35.30 -9.84
C GLY A 248 0.63 -34.05 -9.94
N PRO A 249 1.14 -32.84 -9.60
CA PRO A 249 0.34 -31.61 -9.66
C PRO A 249 -0.22 -31.27 -11.05
N ALA A 250 0.53 -31.56 -12.11
CA ALA A 250 0.14 -31.26 -13.49
C ALA A 250 -1.07 -32.09 -13.97
N TYR A 251 -1.38 -33.21 -13.29
CA TYR A 251 -2.59 -33.99 -13.55
C TYR A 251 -3.87 -33.27 -13.07
N TYR A 252 -3.77 -32.46 -12.01
CA TYR A 252 -4.93 -31.79 -11.39
C TYR A 252 -5.13 -30.35 -11.87
N PHE A 253 -4.06 -29.73 -12.40
CA PHE A 253 -4.09 -28.35 -12.89
C PHE A 253 -3.41 -28.29 -14.25
N PRO A 254 -4.10 -27.77 -15.28
CA PRO A 254 -3.58 -27.78 -16.66
C PRO A 254 -2.38 -26.85 -16.86
N ALA A 255 -2.29 -25.79 -16.04
CA ALA A 255 -1.23 -24.80 -16.12
C ALA A 255 -0.86 -24.29 -14.72
N ILE A 256 0.42 -23.97 -14.52
CA ILE A 256 0.90 -23.42 -13.25
C ILE A 256 0.27 -22.05 -12.96
N GLY A 257 -0.02 -21.26 -13.99
CA GLY A 257 -0.74 -19.99 -13.86
C GLY A 257 -2.17 -20.15 -13.32
N ALA A 258 -2.88 -21.20 -13.77
CA ALA A 258 -4.23 -21.50 -13.27
C ALA A 258 -4.23 -21.97 -11.81
N LEU A 259 -3.23 -22.79 -11.44
CA LEU A 259 -3.01 -23.17 -10.04
C LEU A 259 -2.63 -21.96 -9.18
N LEU A 260 -1.72 -21.10 -9.67
CA LEU A 260 -1.32 -19.89 -8.99
C LEU A 260 -2.52 -18.96 -8.75
N ALA A 261 -3.37 -18.73 -9.75
CA ALA A 261 -4.60 -17.95 -9.60
C ALA A 261 -5.54 -18.58 -8.56
N THR A 262 -5.71 -19.91 -8.58
CA THR A 262 -6.52 -20.63 -7.59
C THR A 262 -5.97 -20.45 -6.17
N ALA A 263 -4.65 -20.57 -6.00
CA ALA A 263 -3.99 -20.38 -4.71
C ALA A 263 -4.08 -18.93 -4.20
N GLN A 264 -3.99 -17.95 -5.10
CA GLN A 264 -4.15 -16.54 -4.77
C GLN A 264 -5.57 -16.22 -4.30
N VAL A 265 -6.60 -16.75 -4.96
CA VAL A 265 -8.00 -16.62 -4.52
C VAL A 265 -8.20 -17.28 -3.15
N ALA A 266 -7.70 -18.51 -2.96
CA ALA A 266 -7.81 -19.20 -1.68
C ALA A 266 -7.07 -18.46 -0.53
N LEU A 267 -5.89 -17.90 -0.81
CA LEU A 267 -5.15 -17.05 0.15
C LEU A 267 -5.93 -15.77 0.49
N PHE A 268 -6.54 -15.15 -0.52
CA PHE A 268 -7.41 -13.99 -0.33
C PHE A 268 -8.61 -14.32 0.57
N ASP A 269 -9.31 -15.41 0.29
CA ASP A 269 -10.48 -15.86 1.07
C ASP A 269 -10.09 -16.22 2.50
N ARG A 270 -8.93 -16.83 2.71
CA ARG A 270 -8.40 -17.16 4.05
C ARG A 270 -8.16 -15.92 4.90
N ALA A 271 -7.52 -14.89 4.33
CA ALA A 271 -7.32 -13.61 5.01
C ALA A 271 -8.65 -12.90 5.31
N LYS A 272 -9.58 -12.90 4.36
CA LYS A 272 -10.94 -12.36 4.54
C LYS A 272 -11.70 -13.06 5.67
N ALA A 273 -11.60 -14.38 5.76
CA ALA A 273 -12.22 -15.17 6.81
C ALA A 273 -11.66 -14.83 8.20
N ARG A 274 -10.33 -14.69 8.35
CA ARG A 274 -9.70 -14.26 9.61
C ARG A 274 -10.17 -12.89 10.06
N TYR A 275 -10.20 -11.92 9.15
CA TYR A 275 -10.70 -10.58 9.44
C TYR A 275 -12.15 -10.63 9.94
N ARG A 276 -13.03 -11.37 9.25
CA ARG A 276 -14.44 -11.55 9.66
C ARG A 276 -14.58 -12.22 11.01
N ALA A 277 -13.80 -13.28 11.28
CA ALA A 277 -13.82 -13.99 12.55
C ALA A 277 -13.39 -13.08 13.71
N GLY A 278 -12.36 -12.24 13.53
CA GLY A 278 -11.92 -11.27 14.53
C GLY A 278 -13.04 -10.30 14.92
N PHE A 279 -13.76 -9.76 13.94
CA PHE A 279 -14.86 -8.81 14.17
C PHE A 279 -16.21 -9.44 14.52
N GLY A 280 -16.36 -10.76 14.35
CA GLY A 280 -17.60 -11.51 14.62
C GLY A 280 -17.68 -12.07 16.04
N ALA A 281 -16.60 -12.01 16.81
CA ALA A 281 -16.52 -12.58 18.16
C ALA A 281 -17.19 -11.73 19.26
N ILE A 282 -17.73 -10.55 18.92
CA ILE A 282 -18.31 -9.60 19.89
C ILE A 282 -19.72 -9.21 19.44
N ASP A 283 -20.65 -9.11 20.40
CA ASP A 283 -22.00 -8.61 20.17
C ASP A 283 -21.96 -7.16 19.64
N PRO A 284 -22.54 -6.87 18.47
CA PRO A 284 -22.63 -5.51 17.93
C PRO A 284 -23.26 -4.48 18.88
N ALA A 285 -24.16 -4.90 19.78
CA ALA A 285 -24.82 -4.02 20.76
C ALA A 285 -23.88 -3.56 21.90
N GLU A 286 -22.75 -4.26 22.06
CA GLU A 286 -21.79 -4.05 23.13
C GLU A 286 -20.55 -3.26 22.71
N ILE A 287 -20.48 -2.81 21.44
CA ILE A 287 -19.31 -2.12 20.90
C ILE A 287 -19.42 -0.62 21.20
N ASP A 288 -18.57 -0.13 22.11
CA ASP A 288 -18.25 1.29 22.29
C ASP A 288 -16.91 1.66 21.62
N GLU A 289 -16.57 2.95 21.64
CA GLU A 289 -15.34 3.45 20.99
C GLU A 289 -14.08 2.78 21.55
N MET A 290 -14.00 2.58 22.86
CA MET A 290 -12.84 1.97 23.52
C MET A 290 -12.69 0.50 23.14
N ARG A 291 -13.77 -0.27 23.19
CA ARG A 291 -13.81 -1.69 22.79
C ARG A 291 -13.49 -1.84 21.30
N LEU A 292 -13.94 -0.93 20.44
CA LEU A 292 -13.61 -0.96 19.02
C LEU A 292 -12.11 -0.71 18.78
N VAL A 293 -11.51 0.23 19.51
CA VAL A 293 -10.05 0.47 19.48
C VAL A 293 -9.29 -0.77 19.93
N ASP A 294 -9.66 -1.34 21.06
CA ASP A 294 -8.99 -2.52 21.63
C ASP A 294 -9.11 -3.74 20.70
N LEU A 295 -10.31 -3.98 20.15
CA LEU A 295 -10.55 -5.06 19.20
C LEU A 295 -9.72 -4.87 17.92
N THR A 296 -9.71 -3.67 17.36
CA THR A 296 -8.95 -3.37 16.13
C THR A 296 -7.46 -3.56 16.36
N THR A 297 -6.97 -3.12 17.53
CA THR A 297 -5.58 -3.30 17.94
C THR A 297 -5.24 -4.79 18.13
N ALA A 298 -6.10 -5.57 18.78
CA ALA A 298 -5.90 -6.99 19.00
C ALA A 298 -5.89 -7.78 17.67
N ILE A 299 -6.81 -7.48 16.75
CA ILE A 299 -6.84 -8.06 15.40
C ILE A 299 -5.56 -7.71 14.66
N TRP A 300 -5.11 -6.46 14.74
CA TRP A 300 -3.86 -6.04 14.11
C TRP A 300 -2.64 -6.77 14.70
N PHE A 301 -2.55 -6.91 16.03
CA PHE A 301 -1.48 -7.68 16.67
C PHE A 301 -1.47 -9.13 16.21
N ARG A 302 -2.63 -9.79 16.12
CA ARG A 302 -2.71 -11.15 15.58
C ARG A 302 -2.17 -11.20 14.15
N GLU A 303 -2.60 -10.29 13.28
CA GLU A 303 -2.13 -10.27 11.89
C GLU A 303 -0.61 -10.02 11.79
N VAL A 304 -0.05 -9.15 12.64
CA VAL A 304 1.38 -8.86 12.64
C VAL A 304 2.22 -9.99 13.26
N LEU A 305 1.82 -10.52 14.40
CA LEU A 305 2.64 -11.45 15.18
C LEU A 305 2.48 -12.89 14.70
N GLU A 306 1.28 -13.29 14.28
CA GLU A 306 0.98 -14.68 13.89
C GLU A 306 0.94 -14.86 12.37
N HIS A 307 0.65 -13.80 11.61
CA HIS A 307 0.33 -13.91 10.18
C HIS A 307 1.08 -12.93 9.26
N ALA A 308 2.16 -12.27 9.71
CA ALA A 308 2.84 -11.25 8.90
C ALA A 308 3.28 -11.73 7.51
N ARG A 309 3.86 -12.93 7.40
CA ARG A 309 4.25 -13.49 6.08
C ARG A 309 3.04 -13.70 5.19
N GLU A 310 1.94 -14.15 5.76
CA GLU A 310 0.71 -14.36 5.03
C GLU A 310 0.09 -13.03 4.59
N ALA A 311 0.14 -12.00 5.43
CA ALA A 311 -0.26 -10.64 5.07
C ALA A 311 0.56 -10.12 3.87
N LEU A 312 1.89 -10.34 3.84
CA LEU A 312 2.71 -9.99 2.68
C LEU A 312 2.29 -10.75 1.42
N GLY A 313 1.92 -12.03 1.56
CA GLY A 313 1.36 -12.82 0.47
C GLY A 313 0.01 -12.29 -0.02
N HIS A 314 -0.89 -11.94 0.90
CA HIS A 314 -2.21 -11.40 0.63
C HIS A 314 -2.14 -10.09 -0.18
N TYR A 315 -1.32 -9.13 0.24
CA TYR A 315 -1.19 -7.87 -0.50
C TYR A 315 -0.41 -8.03 -1.81
N ALA A 316 0.43 -9.05 -1.95
CA ALA A 316 1.00 -9.39 -3.26
C ALA A 316 -0.09 -9.84 -4.25
N VAL A 317 -1.14 -10.53 -3.80
CA VAL A 317 -2.31 -10.86 -4.63
C VAL A 317 -3.02 -9.58 -5.11
N PHE A 318 -3.16 -8.57 -4.23
CA PHE A 318 -3.78 -7.29 -4.61
C PHE A 318 -2.97 -6.61 -5.72
N LEU A 319 -1.64 -6.58 -5.59
CA LEU A 319 -0.79 -5.99 -6.62
C LEU A 319 -0.93 -6.70 -7.96
N ARG A 320 -1.06 -8.03 -7.99
CA ARG A 320 -1.30 -8.76 -9.25
C ARG A 320 -2.54 -8.25 -10.01
N ALA A 321 -3.62 -7.93 -9.31
CA ALA A 321 -4.81 -7.34 -9.93
C ALA A 321 -4.56 -5.94 -10.54
N ALA A 322 -3.57 -5.22 -10.03
CA ALA A 322 -3.13 -3.92 -10.56
C ALA A 322 -2.16 -4.06 -11.74
N GLN A 323 -1.31 -5.09 -11.73
CA GLN A 323 -0.25 -5.34 -12.73
C GLN A 323 -0.78 -6.00 -14.02
N ALA A 324 -1.78 -6.87 -13.91
CA ALA A 324 -2.35 -7.61 -15.04
C ALA A 324 -3.87 -7.37 -15.17
N PRO A 325 -4.29 -6.14 -15.55
CA PRO A 325 -5.71 -5.74 -15.54
C PRO A 325 -6.62 -6.63 -16.40
N GLY A 326 -6.15 -7.11 -17.56
CA GLY A 326 -6.95 -7.96 -18.45
C GLY A 326 -7.16 -9.39 -17.95
N GLU A 327 -6.17 -9.94 -17.25
CA GLU A 327 -6.20 -11.32 -16.73
C GLU A 327 -6.88 -11.41 -15.35
N SER A 328 -7.05 -10.27 -14.67
CA SER A 328 -7.45 -10.21 -13.26
C SER A 328 -8.84 -9.61 -13.03
N VAL A 329 -9.73 -9.60 -14.02
CA VAL A 329 -11.07 -8.97 -13.90
C VAL A 329 -11.86 -9.56 -12.72
N ALA A 330 -11.92 -10.89 -12.60
CA ALA A 330 -12.60 -11.56 -11.50
C ALA A 330 -11.96 -11.26 -10.13
N LEU A 331 -10.62 -11.25 -10.08
CA LEU A 331 -9.88 -10.92 -8.85
C LEU A 331 -10.13 -9.48 -8.42
N ARG A 332 -10.14 -8.53 -9.37
CA ARG A 332 -10.48 -7.13 -9.11
C ARG A 332 -11.90 -6.98 -8.57
N ALA A 333 -12.87 -7.68 -9.15
CA ALA A 333 -14.25 -7.68 -8.66
C ALA A 333 -14.35 -8.24 -7.22
N ALA A 334 -13.62 -9.32 -6.92
CA ALA A 334 -13.57 -9.92 -5.59
C ALA A 334 -12.92 -8.98 -4.55
N ILE A 335 -11.85 -8.27 -4.91
CA ILE A 335 -11.20 -7.25 -4.07
C ILE A 335 -12.16 -6.08 -3.83
N ALA A 336 -12.80 -5.56 -4.87
CA ALA A 336 -13.76 -4.45 -4.76
C ALA A 336 -14.94 -4.83 -3.84
N ALA A 337 -15.50 -6.03 -3.99
CA ALA A 337 -16.56 -6.53 -3.10
C ALA A 337 -16.11 -6.66 -1.64
N THR A 338 -14.88 -7.08 -1.42
CA THR A 338 -14.33 -7.21 -0.06
C THR A 338 -14.05 -5.86 0.58
N LEU A 339 -13.63 -4.85 -0.20
CA LEU A 339 -13.55 -3.47 0.27
C LEU A 339 -14.94 -2.92 0.63
N ARG A 340 -15.96 -3.19 -0.20
CA ARG A 340 -17.37 -2.81 0.09
C ARG A 340 -17.87 -3.40 1.40
N ASP A 341 -17.71 -4.72 1.56
CA ASP A 341 -18.13 -5.45 2.76
C ASP A 341 -17.49 -4.83 4.02
N GLN A 342 -16.17 -4.62 3.99
CA GLN A 342 -15.44 -4.06 5.12
C GLN A 342 -15.83 -2.60 5.39
N HIS A 343 -15.94 -1.78 4.34
CA HIS A 343 -16.40 -0.41 4.45
C HIS A 343 -17.79 -0.31 5.07
N GLY A 344 -18.75 -1.10 4.60
CA GLY A 344 -20.10 -1.15 5.17
C GLY A 344 -20.11 -1.63 6.62
N ALA A 345 -19.27 -2.62 6.96
CA ALA A 345 -19.14 -3.13 8.32
C ALA A 345 -18.55 -2.10 9.30
N TRP A 346 -17.58 -1.31 8.86
CA TRP A 346 -17.03 -0.19 9.62
C TRP A 346 -18.03 0.95 9.75
N ARG A 347 -18.71 1.32 8.66
CA ARG A 347 -19.74 2.37 8.66
C ARG A 347 -20.84 2.09 9.68
N ARG A 348 -21.34 0.86 9.75
CA ARG A 348 -22.35 0.45 10.75
C ARG A 348 -21.85 0.60 12.18
N ARG A 349 -20.62 0.15 12.47
CA ARG A 349 -20.02 0.25 13.82
C ARG A 349 -19.78 1.71 14.23
N LEU A 350 -19.22 2.51 13.34
CA LEU A 350 -18.97 3.93 13.62
C LEU A 350 -20.29 4.69 13.83
N ALA A 351 -21.30 4.43 13.01
CA ALA A 351 -22.61 5.07 13.13
C ALA A 351 -23.33 4.72 14.44
N ALA A 352 -23.14 3.50 14.97
CA ALA A 352 -23.74 3.09 16.24
C ALA A 352 -23.20 3.87 17.45
N MET A 353 -22.01 4.48 17.33
CA MET A 353 -21.32 5.17 18.42
C MET A 353 -21.29 6.70 18.23
N ALA A 354 -21.68 7.19 17.05
CA ALA A 354 -21.58 8.60 16.69
C ALA A 354 -22.88 9.36 17.03
N ALA A 355 -22.74 10.56 17.62
CA ALA A 355 -23.88 11.45 17.88
C ALA A 355 -24.46 12.08 16.59
N ALA A 356 -23.68 12.08 15.51
CA ALA A 356 -24.06 12.54 14.18
C ALA A 356 -23.57 11.53 13.13
N PRO A 357 -24.11 11.53 11.90
CA PRO A 357 -23.62 10.64 10.85
C PRO A 357 -22.10 10.73 10.67
N PRO A 358 -21.35 9.61 10.73
CA PRO A 358 -19.91 9.64 10.59
C PRO A 358 -19.51 10.11 9.20
N HIS A 359 -18.30 10.65 9.06
CA HIS A 359 -17.81 11.11 7.77
C HIS A 359 -17.75 9.93 6.77
N PRO A 360 -18.23 10.09 5.52
CA PRO A 360 -18.26 8.98 4.55
C PRO A 360 -16.87 8.36 4.28
N ALA A 361 -15.80 9.16 4.32
CA ALA A 361 -14.43 8.68 4.19
C ALA A 361 -13.85 7.97 5.44
N GLY A 362 -14.50 8.11 6.61
CA GLY A 362 -14.01 7.61 7.90
C GLY A 362 -13.70 6.10 7.89
N PRO A 363 -14.62 5.22 7.46
CA PRO A 363 -14.36 3.79 7.36
C PRO A 363 -13.16 3.43 6.48
N LEU A 364 -12.95 4.16 5.37
CA LEU A 364 -11.81 3.93 4.49
C LEU A 364 -10.50 4.42 5.13
N ALA A 365 -10.53 5.54 5.85
CA ALA A 365 -9.37 6.06 6.57
C ALA A 365 -8.87 5.09 7.66
N VAL A 366 -9.78 4.50 8.44
CA VAL A 366 -9.42 3.49 9.46
C VAL A 366 -8.81 2.24 8.82
N GLN A 367 -9.43 1.73 7.74
CA GLN A 367 -8.88 0.61 6.98
C GLN A 367 -7.50 0.93 6.42
N ALA A 368 -7.30 2.12 5.87
CA ALA A 368 -6.01 2.54 5.34
C ALA A 368 -4.92 2.59 6.42
N VAL A 369 -5.22 3.11 7.62
CA VAL A 369 -4.26 3.07 8.74
C VAL A 369 -3.93 1.62 9.12
N PHE A 370 -4.94 0.75 9.21
CA PHE A 370 -4.74 -0.68 9.51
C PHE A 370 -3.82 -1.36 8.49
N VAL A 371 -4.12 -1.22 7.20
CA VAL A 371 -3.33 -1.81 6.11
C VAL A 371 -1.91 -1.24 6.10
N GLY A 372 -1.77 0.08 6.15
CA GLY A 372 -0.46 0.73 6.12
C GLY A 372 0.45 0.29 7.24
N LYS A 373 -0.09 0.24 8.46
CA LYS A 373 0.64 -0.25 9.63
C LYS A 373 1.04 -1.70 9.52
N LEU A 374 0.12 -2.55 9.03
CA LEU A 374 0.41 -3.95 8.80
C LEU A 374 1.53 -4.13 7.77
N ILE A 375 1.51 -3.37 6.67
CA ILE A 375 2.59 -3.37 5.67
C ILE A 375 3.90 -2.90 6.28
N ARG A 376 3.92 -1.79 7.03
CA ARG A 376 5.13 -1.31 7.70
C ARG A 376 5.68 -2.37 8.64
N ALA A 377 4.87 -2.88 9.57
CA ALA A 377 5.29 -3.88 10.55
C ALA A 377 5.80 -5.17 9.88
N ALA A 378 5.09 -5.69 8.88
CA ALA A 378 5.53 -6.88 8.17
C ALA A 378 6.80 -6.65 7.35
N ALA A 379 7.00 -5.45 6.79
CA ALA A 379 8.17 -5.09 6.01
C ALA A 379 9.40 -4.78 6.87
N THR A 380 9.23 -4.31 8.11
CA THR A 380 10.34 -3.97 9.02
C THR A 380 10.62 -5.06 10.07
N GLY A 381 9.75 -6.06 10.21
CA GLY A 381 9.86 -7.11 11.23
C GLY A 381 9.24 -6.77 12.58
N ALA A 382 8.31 -5.80 12.61
CA ALA A 382 7.46 -5.45 13.75
C ALA A 382 8.24 -5.13 15.03
N ASP A 383 9.03 -4.06 15.01
CA ASP A 383 9.73 -3.60 16.20
C ASP A 383 8.76 -3.19 17.33
N THR A 384 9.24 -3.25 18.57
CA THR A 384 8.45 -2.97 19.77
C THR A 384 7.87 -1.55 19.79
N ALA A 385 8.56 -0.57 19.19
CA ALA A 385 8.09 0.80 19.16
C ALA A 385 6.85 0.95 18.26
N LEU A 386 6.82 0.28 17.12
CA LEU A 386 5.63 0.22 16.25
C LEU A 386 4.46 -0.47 16.93
N LEU A 387 4.71 -1.56 17.65
CA LEU A 387 3.67 -2.29 18.38
C LEU A 387 3.06 -1.44 19.50
N ALA A 388 3.89 -0.71 20.25
CA ALA A 388 3.44 0.13 21.37
C ALA A 388 2.52 1.28 20.94
N LEU A 389 2.70 1.82 19.74
CA LEU A 389 1.92 2.96 19.22
C LEU A 389 0.60 2.54 18.55
N ALA A 390 0.41 1.25 18.26
CA ALA A 390 -0.72 0.77 17.46
C ALA A 390 -2.07 1.20 18.03
N ARG A 391 -2.26 1.05 19.34
CA ARG A 391 -3.52 1.39 20.01
C ARG A 391 -3.87 2.87 19.90
N GLU A 392 -2.89 3.75 20.15
CA GLU A 392 -3.09 5.21 20.09
C GLU A 392 -3.39 5.69 18.67
N ASP A 393 -2.78 5.06 17.67
CA ASP A 393 -3.00 5.39 16.28
C ASP A 393 -4.38 4.93 15.80
N PHE A 394 -4.84 3.74 16.23
CA PHE A 394 -6.20 3.30 15.96
C PHE A 394 -7.24 4.14 16.69
N ALA A 395 -6.96 4.55 17.93
CA ALA A 395 -7.81 5.49 18.67
C ALA A 395 -7.96 6.81 17.90
N ALA A 396 -6.85 7.40 17.43
CA ALA A 396 -6.89 8.62 16.64
C ALA A 396 -7.67 8.46 15.33
N ALA A 397 -7.46 7.37 14.61
CA ALA A 397 -8.16 7.08 13.35
C ALA A 397 -9.68 6.88 13.55
N ILE A 398 -10.07 6.12 14.56
CA ILE A 398 -11.48 5.86 14.89
C ILE A 398 -12.16 7.14 15.38
N ALA A 399 -11.53 7.90 16.29
CA ALA A 399 -12.05 9.16 16.77
C ALA A 399 -12.28 10.17 15.62
N GLY A 400 -11.33 10.28 14.69
CA GLY A 400 -11.46 11.13 13.50
C GLY A 400 -12.57 10.67 12.55
N ALA A 401 -12.88 9.37 12.50
CA ALA A 401 -13.99 8.85 11.71
C ALA A 401 -15.37 9.11 12.34
N ILE A 402 -15.46 9.12 13.68
CA ILE A 402 -16.70 9.40 14.43
C ILE A 402 -17.00 10.90 14.48
N ARG A 403 -15.97 11.73 14.71
CA ARG A 403 -16.11 13.17 14.99
C ARG A 403 -15.30 14.01 13.98
N PRO A 404 -15.85 14.24 12.77
CA PRO A 404 -15.11 14.91 11.69
C PRO A 404 -14.97 16.42 11.82
N GLU A 405 -15.74 17.08 12.70
CA GLU A 405 -15.61 18.53 12.98
C GLU A 405 -14.22 18.91 13.55
N LYS A 406 -13.44 17.90 13.95
CA LYS A 406 -11.99 17.99 14.12
C LYS A 406 -11.32 17.15 13.02
N PRO A 407 -11.10 17.68 11.80
CA PRO A 407 -10.16 17.04 10.88
C PRO A 407 -8.81 17.08 11.60
N TYR A 408 -8.32 15.94 12.11
CA TYR A 408 -7.09 15.80 12.91
C TYR A 408 -6.61 17.14 13.48
N ALA A 409 -7.29 17.62 14.53
CA ALA A 409 -7.21 19.01 14.94
C ALA A 409 -5.76 19.43 15.18
N HIS A 410 -5.25 20.22 14.25
CA HIS A 410 -4.11 21.07 14.48
C HIS A 410 -4.54 22.51 14.26
N PRO A 411 -4.12 23.42 15.15
CA PRO A 411 -4.55 24.80 15.07
C PRO A 411 -4.19 25.36 13.70
N LYS A 412 -5.13 26.14 13.14
CA LYS A 412 -4.88 27.01 11.98
C LYS A 412 -3.54 27.72 12.23
N PRO A 413 -2.57 27.71 11.30
CA PRO A 413 -1.35 28.49 11.48
C PRO A 413 -1.79 29.93 11.75
N ALA A 414 -1.34 30.48 12.88
CA ALA A 414 -1.43 31.91 13.10
C ALA A 414 -0.79 32.55 11.87
N CYS A 415 -1.56 33.36 11.15
CA CYS A 415 -1.03 34.18 10.09
C CYS A 415 0.13 34.96 10.70
N GLN A 416 1.38 34.58 10.39
CA GLN A 416 2.51 35.37 10.86
C GLN A 416 2.35 36.75 10.21
N PRO A 417 2.37 37.85 10.99
CA PRO A 417 2.41 39.16 10.38
C PRO A 417 3.67 39.21 9.51
N GLY A 418 3.49 39.57 8.24
CA GLY A 418 4.58 39.72 7.29
C GLY A 418 5.69 40.64 7.84
N PRO A 419 6.91 40.52 7.31
CA PRO A 419 8.07 41.23 7.85
C PRO A 419 7.81 42.75 7.90
N PRO A 420 8.28 43.45 8.95
CA PRO A 420 8.03 44.87 9.10
C PRO A 420 8.87 45.64 8.06
N GLY A 421 8.19 46.35 7.18
CA GLY A 421 8.81 47.38 6.36
C GLY A 421 8.32 47.38 4.91
N LEU A 422 7.37 48.26 4.63
CA LEU A 422 7.50 49.31 3.64
C LEU A 422 6.39 50.32 3.93
N ALA A 423 6.82 51.52 4.31
CA ALA A 423 5.97 52.64 4.69
C ALA A 423 4.93 52.94 3.59
N GLU A 424 3.69 53.15 4.01
CA GLU A 424 2.63 53.77 3.21
C GLU A 424 3.10 55.16 2.76
N GLN A 425 3.60 55.25 1.52
CA GLN A 425 3.64 56.52 0.82
C GLN A 425 2.20 56.85 0.42
N ARG A 426 1.65 57.85 1.12
CA ARG A 426 0.41 58.52 0.76
C ARG A 426 0.52 59.10 -0.65
N GLU A 427 -0.24 58.56 -1.59
CA GLU A 427 -0.51 59.24 -2.87
C GLU A 427 -1.43 60.44 -2.64
N ALA A 428 -0.95 61.62 -2.99
CA ALA A 428 -1.73 62.84 -3.08
C ALA A 428 -2.56 62.85 -4.39
N PRO A 429 -3.79 63.39 -4.39
CA PRO A 429 -4.65 63.35 -5.57
C PRO A 429 -4.23 64.39 -6.62
N LEU A 430 -4.09 63.93 -7.86
CA LEU A 430 -3.91 64.77 -9.04
C LEU A 430 -5.17 65.60 -9.30
N ARG A 431 -5.04 66.93 -9.21
CA ARG A 431 -6.07 67.89 -9.65
C ARG A 431 -6.17 67.86 -11.19
N GLY A 432 -7.37 67.59 -11.70
CA GLY A 432 -7.76 67.98 -13.07
C GLY A 432 -8.28 69.43 -13.08
N PRO A 433 -8.11 70.18 -14.19
CA PRO A 433 -8.62 71.54 -14.30
C PRO A 433 -10.09 71.51 -14.79
N GLU A 434 -10.93 72.35 -14.19
CA GLU A 434 -12.19 72.80 -14.80
C GLU A 434 -12.12 74.33 -14.97
N PRO A 435 -12.85 74.89 -15.95
CA PRO A 435 -12.55 76.19 -16.58
C PRO A 435 -12.65 77.42 -15.67
#